data_AF-U9U1R3-F1
#
_entry.id   AF-U9U1R3-F1
#
_cell.length_a   1.000
_cell.length_b   1.000
_cell.length_c   1.000
_cell.angle_alpha   90.00
_cell.angle_beta   90.00
_cell.angle_gamma   90.00
#
_symmetry.space_group_name_H-M   'P 1'
#
loop_
_entity.id
_entity.type
_entity.pdbx_description
1 polymer ?
#
loop_
_entity_poly.entity_id
_entity_poly.type
_entity_poly.pdbx_seq_one_letter_code
_entity_poly.pdbx_strand_id
1 'polypeptide(L)'
;MPPKKKEIDLKNLDLTHIYTPEEIEHINNHLKTRINFENGRLLPIPQSPIANEAVVHEISRQLGNWNVETGQNGIVTTSQGGYNFSVKGQSKIRAPHIAFIPENIYNSLSKTQLLTFFGQPFTPIFVTEVVNVSKEAILNEVDIRFKNDYFATGTSVKLGWLIDPRNHMIWTYEKDDDENVTRQKRKWEDLDGGNILPGFTLDIEFVEKIISQKYDEDELLIEEVKENEDKESEHQTSEKDLVLEYADGGILRNYLKNNFTKLTLGDKWNLTYQLACGVSCLHNEVIYTKI
;
A
#
# COMPACT_ATOMS: atom_id res chain seq x y z
N MET A 1 -31.32 -14.55 30.00
CA MET A 1 -30.31 -13.48 29.84
C MET A 1 -29.65 -13.67 28.49
N PRO A 2 -29.57 -12.65 27.62
CA PRO A 2 -28.73 -12.77 26.43
C PRO A 2 -27.28 -12.96 26.87
N PRO A 3 -26.47 -13.78 26.16
CA PRO A 3 -25.07 -13.98 26.50
C PRO A 3 -24.35 -12.62 26.45
N LYS A 4 -23.52 -12.33 27.45
CA LYS A 4 -22.66 -11.14 27.46
C LYS A 4 -21.78 -11.17 26.19
N LYS A 5 -21.85 -10.11 25.37
CA LYS A 5 -20.91 -9.91 24.25
C LYS A 5 -19.49 -10.03 24.81
N LYS A 6 -18.67 -10.92 24.25
CA LYS A 6 -17.25 -11.00 24.59
C LYS A 6 -16.63 -9.65 24.24
N GLU A 7 -15.96 -9.03 25.18
CA GLU A 7 -15.24 -7.78 24.96
C GLU A 7 -14.02 -8.10 24.08
N ILE A 8 -13.88 -7.41 22.94
CA ILE A 8 -12.77 -7.63 22.01
C ILE A 8 -11.49 -7.06 22.63
N ASP A 9 -10.45 -7.88 22.77
CA ASP A 9 -9.13 -7.39 23.17
C ASP A 9 -8.47 -6.67 21.98
N LEU A 10 -8.65 -5.34 21.92
CA LEU A 10 -8.09 -4.49 20.89
C LEU A 10 -6.55 -4.45 20.88
N LYS A 11 -5.89 -4.91 21.95
CA LYS A 11 -4.42 -5.00 22.02
C LYS A 11 -3.89 -6.31 21.42
N ASN A 12 -4.70 -7.37 21.40
CA ASN A 12 -4.32 -8.70 20.91
C ASN A 12 -5.42 -9.29 20.02
N LEU A 13 -5.62 -8.68 18.85
CA LEU A 13 -6.60 -9.17 17.91
C LEU A 13 -6.21 -10.55 17.36
N ASP A 14 -7.12 -11.51 17.48
CA ASP A 14 -6.97 -12.85 16.93
C ASP A 14 -7.16 -12.83 15.41
N LEU A 15 -6.09 -13.03 14.64
CA LEU A 15 -6.09 -13.09 13.17
C LEU A 15 -6.77 -14.36 12.60
N THR A 16 -7.06 -15.33 13.47
CA THR A 16 -7.79 -16.56 13.13
C THR A 16 -9.29 -16.44 13.39
N HIS A 17 -9.71 -15.42 14.13
CA HIS A 17 -11.11 -15.15 14.43
C HIS A 17 -11.85 -14.52 13.25
N ILE A 18 -13.09 -14.96 13.03
CA ILE A 18 -14.03 -14.36 12.09
C ILE A 18 -14.88 -13.36 12.88
N TYR A 19 -14.52 -12.08 12.77
CA TYR A 19 -15.24 -10.98 13.42
C TYR A 19 -16.57 -10.72 12.71
N THR A 20 -17.59 -10.44 13.52
CA THR A 20 -18.89 -9.96 13.04
C THR A 20 -18.77 -8.54 12.48
N PRO A 21 -19.72 -8.11 11.64
CA PRO A 21 -19.74 -6.76 11.07
C PRO A 21 -19.62 -5.66 12.15
N GLU A 22 -20.34 -5.77 13.27
CA GLU A 22 -20.30 -4.79 14.36
C GLU A 22 -18.96 -4.79 15.11
N GLU A 23 -18.31 -5.95 15.21
CA GLU A 23 -16.98 -6.09 15.82
C GLU A 23 -15.90 -5.45 14.94
N ILE A 24 -16.01 -5.59 13.60
CA ILE A 24 -15.12 -4.93 12.63
C ILE A 24 -15.21 -3.40 12.73
N GLU A 25 -16.42 -2.85 12.81
CA GLU A 25 -16.62 -1.40 13.00
C GLU A 25 -16.05 -0.93 14.35
N HIS A 26 -16.26 -1.70 15.41
CA HIS A 26 -15.68 -1.41 16.72
C HIS A 26 -14.14 -1.40 16.68
N ILE A 27 -13.53 -2.39 16.01
CA ILE A 27 -12.07 -2.47 15.79
C ILE A 27 -11.58 -1.26 15.00
N ASN A 28 -12.21 -0.94 13.86
CA ASN A 28 -11.82 0.19 13.01
C ASN A 28 -11.91 1.54 13.72
N ASN A 29 -12.89 1.73 14.61
CA ASN A 29 -13.03 2.96 15.39
C ASN A 29 -11.93 3.15 16.45
N HIS A 30 -11.23 2.10 16.86
CA HIS A 30 -10.25 2.14 17.95
C HIS A 30 -8.80 1.88 17.51
N LEU A 31 -8.57 1.31 16.33
CA LEU A 31 -7.23 1.12 15.80
C LEU A 31 -6.71 2.39 15.10
N LYS A 32 -5.42 2.70 15.34
CA LYS A 32 -4.69 3.76 14.63
C LYS A 32 -4.08 3.27 13.30
N THR A 33 -4.05 1.96 13.08
CA THR A 33 -3.50 1.29 11.89
C THR A 33 -4.62 0.70 11.03
N ARG A 34 -4.45 0.75 9.71
CA ARG A 34 -5.47 0.36 8.73
C ARG A 34 -5.36 -1.15 8.43
N ILE A 35 -6.50 -1.84 8.39
CA ILE A 35 -6.57 -3.29 8.25
C ILE A 35 -7.54 -3.67 7.13
N ASN A 36 -7.16 -4.62 6.27
CA ASN A 36 -8.08 -5.24 5.31
C ASN A 36 -8.85 -6.38 5.99
N PHE A 37 -10.08 -6.66 5.54
CA PHE A 37 -10.87 -7.78 6.06
C PHE A 37 -11.20 -8.78 4.97
N GLU A 38 -10.95 -10.06 5.24
CA GLU A 38 -11.36 -11.16 4.37
C GLU A 38 -12.20 -12.14 5.16
N ASN A 39 -13.49 -12.26 4.82
CA ASN A 39 -14.44 -13.13 5.52
C ASN A 39 -14.46 -12.87 7.04
N GLY A 40 -14.42 -11.60 7.43
CA GLY A 40 -14.35 -11.18 8.83
C GLY A 40 -13.01 -11.41 9.52
N ARG A 41 -11.96 -11.88 8.83
CA ARG A 41 -10.60 -12.01 9.39
C ARG A 41 -9.74 -10.79 9.07
N LEU A 42 -8.90 -10.40 10.01
CA LEU A 42 -7.98 -9.27 9.89
C LEU A 42 -6.78 -9.64 9.00
N LEU A 43 -6.48 -8.77 8.02
CA LEU A 43 -5.29 -8.85 7.18
C LEU A 43 -4.44 -7.58 7.38
N PRO A 44 -3.26 -7.69 8.01
CA PRO A 44 -2.38 -6.53 8.17
C PRO A 44 -2.01 -5.96 6.80
N ILE A 45 -2.18 -4.65 6.62
CA ILE A 45 -1.68 -3.95 5.44
C ILE A 45 -0.20 -3.64 5.71
N PRO A 46 0.75 -4.18 4.92
CA PRO A 46 2.15 -3.83 5.09
C PRO A 46 2.34 -2.33 4.85
N GLN A 47 3.21 -1.68 5.63
CA GLN A 47 3.56 -0.28 5.39
C GLN A 47 4.27 -0.16 4.04
N SER A 48 3.83 0.79 3.22
CA SER A 48 4.38 1.07 1.89
C SER A 48 5.50 2.11 2.00
N PRO A 49 6.67 1.90 1.36
CA PRO A 49 7.74 2.89 1.34
C PRO A 49 7.28 4.22 0.72
N ILE A 50 7.85 5.35 1.17
CA ILE A 50 7.45 6.69 0.71
C ILE A 50 7.54 6.89 -0.81
N ALA A 51 8.45 6.19 -1.49
CA ALA A 51 8.57 6.25 -2.95
C ALA A 51 7.30 5.67 -3.63
N ASN A 52 6.80 4.54 -3.14
CA ASN A 52 5.57 3.94 -3.64
C ASN A 52 4.37 4.84 -3.35
N GLU A 53 4.28 5.44 -2.16
CA GLU A 53 3.21 6.38 -1.83
C GLU A 53 3.25 7.65 -2.68
N ALA A 54 4.44 8.14 -3.04
CA ALA A 54 4.58 9.26 -3.97
C ALA A 54 4.07 8.89 -5.38
N VAL A 55 4.35 7.67 -5.86
CA VAL A 55 3.81 7.15 -7.12
C VAL A 55 2.29 7.00 -7.06
N VAL A 56 1.75 6.45 -5.96
CA VAL A 56 0.29 6.35 -5.73
C VAL A 56 -0.36 7.73 -5.76
N HIS A 57 0.24 8.71 -5.07
CA HIS A 57 -0.25 10.08 -5.09
C HIS A 57 -0.25 10.67 -6.49
N GLU A 58 0.83 10.50 -7.25
CA GLU A 58 0.97 11.08 -8.59
C GLU A 58 -0.05 10.50 -9.58
N ILE A 59 -0.22 9.18 -9.60
CA ILE A 59 -1.26 8.54 -10.43
C ILE A 59 -2.66 9.04 -10.01
N SER A 60 -2.92 9.13 -8.70
CA SER A 60 -4.19 9.65 -8.19
C SER A 60 -4.41 11.12 -8.54
N ARG A 61 -3.34 11.93 -8.59
CA ARG A 61 -3.39 13.35 -8.96
C ARG A 61 -3.77 13.50 -10.42
N GLN A 62 -3.14 12.74 -11.32
CA GLN A 62 -3.47 12.78 -12.75
C GLN A 62 -4.91 12.32 -13.01
N LEU A 63 -5.34 11.22 -12.36
CA LEU A 63 -6.72 10.73 -12.47
C LEU A 63 -7.72 11.74 -11.90
N GLY A 64 -7.40 12.38 -10.79
CA GLY A 64 -8.22 13.44 -10.18
C GLY A 64 -8.37 14.66 -11.08
N ASN A 65 -7.28 15.10 -11.71
CA ASN A 65 -7.31 16.18 -12.69
C ASN A 65 -8.22 15.83 -13.87
N TRP A 66 -8.02 14.66 -14.49
CA TRP A 66 -8.88 14.19 -15.58
C TRP A 66 -10.37 14.16 -15.19
N ASN A 67 -10.68 13.64 -14.00
CA ASN A 67 -12.04 13.54 -13.49
C ASN A 67 -12.73 14.92 -13.41
N VAL A 68 -12.01 15.95 -12.96
CA VAL A 68 -12.52 17.33 -12.84
C VAL A 68 -12.56 18.03 -14.19
N GLU A 69 -11.45 18.00 -14.93
CA GLU A 69 -11.26 18.75 -16.19
C GLU A 69 -12.21 18.27 -17.29
N THR A 70 -12.51 16.97 -17.32
CA THR A 70 -13.43 16.39 -18.32
C THR A 70 -14.86 16.26 -17.83
N GLY A 71 -15.16 16.70 -16.60
CA GLY A 71 -16.52 16.72 -16.05
C GLY A 71 -17.11 15.33 -15.82
N GLN A 72 -16.29 14.33 -15.45
CA GLN A 72 -16.77 12.98 -15.15
C GLN A 72 -17.56 12.91 -13.84
N ASN A 73 -17.31 13.86 -12.92
CA ASN A 73 -17.94 13.97 -11.60
C ASN A 73 -17.92 12.70 -10.75
N GLY A 74 -17.01 11.76 -11.07
CA GLY A 74 -16.79 10.56 -10.29
C GLY A 74 -15.96 10.82 -9.04
N ILE A 75 -15.66 9.76 -8.31
CA ILE A 75 -14.86 9.79 -7.08
C ILE A 75 -13.57 9.01 -7.31
N VAL A 76 -12.44 9.67 -7.08
CA VAL A 76 -11.12 9.03 -6.99
C VAL A 76 -10.81 8.80 -5.51
N THR A 77 -10.44 7.57 -5.15
CA THR A 77 -10.00 7.23 -3.80
C THR A 77 -8.60 6.64 -3.85
N THR A 78 -7.75 7.00 -2.89
CA THR A 78 -6.48 6.30 -2.63
C THR A 78 -6.66 5.23 -1.55
N SER A 79 -5.56 4.60 -1.10
CA SER A 79 -5.36 3.52 -0.10
C SER A 79 -6.01 3.72 1.29
N GLN A 80 -6.99 4.61 1.37
CA GLN A 80 -7.80 4.97 2.53
C GLN A 80 -9.30 4.68 2.33
N GLY A 81 -9.76 4.38 1.10
CA GLY A 81 -11.15 4.00 0.78
C GLY A 81 -11.31 2.48 0.62
N GLY A 82 -11.92 1.82 1.60
CA GLY A 82 -12.22 0.39 1.51
C GLY A 82 -13.54 0.13 0.77
N TYR A 83 -13.59 -0.95 0.00
CA TYR A 83 -14.74 -1.38 -0.78
C TYR A 83 -15.19 -2.76 -0.36
N ASN A 84 -16.51 -2.97 -0.30
CA ASN A 84 -17.10 -4.26 0.03
C ASN A 84 -17.33 -5.05 -1.27
N PHE A 85 -16.46 -6.00 -1.55
CA PHE A 85 -16.58 -6.96 -2.64
C PHE A 85 -17.43 -8.16 -2.20
N SER A 86 -18.39 -8.57 -3.04
CA SER A 86 -19.10 -9.84 -2.86
C SER A 86 -18.49 -10.89 -3.77
N VAL A 87 -17.63 -11.75 -3.22
CA VAL A 87 -16.96 -12.81 -3.98
C VAL A 87 -17.58 -14.13 -3.57
N LYS A 88 -18.25 -14.81 -4.51
CA LYS A 88 -18.88 -16.14 -4.28
C LYS A 88 -19.84 -16.17 -3.08
N GLY A 89 -20.56 -15.07 -2.82
CA GLY A 89 -21.52 -14.96 -1.73
C GLY A 89 -20.91 -14.62 -0.36
N GLN A 90 -19.62 -14.30 -0.31
CA GLN A 90 -18.93 -13.84 0.90
C GLN A 90 -18.47 -12.39 0.74
N SER A 91 -18.59 -11.61 1.82
CA SER A 91 -18.15 -10.21 1.87
C SER A 91 -16.65 -10.12 2.15
N LYS A 92 -15.96 -9.36 1.32
CA LYS A 92 -14.51 -9.12 1.40
C LYS A 92 -14.26 -7.63 1.28
N ILE A 93 -13.59 -7.04 2.27
CA ILE A 93 -13.22 -5.62 2.23
C ILE A 93 -11.83 -5.52 1.58
N ARG A 94 -11.74 -4.75 0.49
CA ARG A 94 -10.48 -4.45 -0.20
C ARG A 94 -10.27 -2.95 -0.34
N ALA A 95 -9.05 -2.51 -0.08
CA ALA A 95 -8.59 -1.16 -0.33
C ALA A 95 -7.50 -1.22 -1.41
N PRO A 96 -7.84 -1.08 -2.71
CA PRO A 96 -6.82 -0.90 -3.75
C PRO A 96 -6.03 0.40 -3.48
N HIS A 97 -4.82 0.52 -4.02
CA HIS A 97 -4.03 1.74 -3.84
C HIS A 97 -4.72 2.97 -4.43
N ILE A 98 -5.38 2.79 -5.58
CA ILE A 98 -6.19 3.81 -6.24
C ILE A 98 -7.45 3.13 -6.80
N ALA A 99 -8.58 3.83 -6.73
CA ALA A 99 -9.81 3.40 -7.38
C ALA A 99 -10.61 4.59 -7.91
N PHE A 100 -11.45 4.31 -8.91
CA PHE A 100 -12.40 5.28 -9.45
C PHE A 100 -13.82 4.72 -9.48
N ILE A 101 -14.76 5.54 -9.00
CA ILE A 101 -16.19 5.28 -8.99
C ILE A 101 -16.88 6.34 -9.86
N PRO A 102 -17.70 5.96 -10.85
CA PRO A 102 -18.50 6.89 -11.63
C PRO A 102 -19.56 7.62 -10.80
N GLU A 103 -19.93 8.83 -11.22
CA GLU A 103 -20.93 9.68 -10.57
C GLU A 103 -22.25 8.94 -10.31
N ASN A 104 -22.76 8.22 -11.29
CA ASN A 104 -24.04 7.51 -11.19
C ASN A 104 -24.01 6.40 -10.13
N ILE A 105 -22.88 5.70 -9.99
CA ILE A 105 -22.70 4.69 -8.93
C ILE A 105 -22.64 5.41 -7.59
N TYR A 106 -21.81 6.44 -7.45
CA TYR A 106 -21.65 7.18 -6.18
C TYR A 106 -22.97 7.80 -5.69
N ASN A 107 -23.73 8.44 -6.58
CA ASN A 107 -25.02 9.06 -6.27
C ASN A 107 -26.11 8.04 -5.90
N SER A 108 -25.94 6.76 -6.25
CA SER A 108 -26.85 5.68 -5.88
C SER A 108 -26.58 5.10 -4.49
N LEU A 109 -25.43 5.43 -3.88
CA LEU A 109 -25.03 4.86 -2.60
C LEU A 109 -25.87 5.42 -1.45
N SER A 110 -26.34 4.51 -0.60
CA SER A 110 -27.01 4.87 0.66
C SER A 110 -26.02 5.47 1.67
N LYS A 111 -26.53 6.22 2.65
CA LYS A 111 -25.72 6.73 3.77
C LYS A 111 -24.96 5.62 4.51
N THR A 112 -25.57 4.44 4.63
CA THR A 112 -24.93 3.28 5.27
C THR A 112 -23.72 2.82 4.46
N GLN A 113 -23.84 2.72 3.12
CA GLN A 113 -22.71 2.35 2.25
C GLN A 113 -21.60 3.42 2.23
N LEU A 114 -21.96 4.69 2.34
CA LEU A 114 -20.98 5.80 2.32
C LEU A 114 -20.21 5.96 3.63
N LEU A 115 -20.86 5.68 4.77
CA LEU A 115 -20.31 5.99 6.09
C LEU A 115 -19.83 4.75 6.86
N THR A 116 -20.12 3.55 6.36
CA THR A 116 -19.77 2.27 7.01
C THR A 116 -19.38 1.22 5.96
N PHE A 117 -18.89 0.06 6.38
CA PHE A 117 -18.68 -1.09 5.47
C PHE A 117 -19.95 -1.95 5.27
N PHE A 118 -21.10 -1.49 5.76
CA PHE A 118 -22.38 -2.19 5.70
C PHE A 118 -23.26 -1.73 4.53
N GLY A 119 -24.32 -2.50 4.28
CA GLY A 119 -25.24 -2.28 3.17
C GLY A 119 -24.94 -3.22 2.01
N GLN A 120 -25.56 -2.95 0.86
CA GLN A 120 -25.29 -3.74 -0.34
C GLN A 120 -23.85 -3.50 -0.81
N PRO A 121 -23.11 -4.56 -1.17
CA PRO A 121 -21.77 -4.45 -1.75
C PRO A 121 -21.75 -3.49 -2.95
N PHE A 122 -20.69 -2.70 -3.06
CA PHE A 122 -20.42 -1.88 -4.22
C PHE A 122 -18.92 -1.87 -4.49
N THR A 123 -18.56 -1.79 -5.77
CA THR A 123 -17.17 -1.89 -6.23
C THR A 123 -16.87 -0.76 -7.21
N PRO A 124 -15.62 -0.30 -7.31
CA PRO A 124 -15.21 0.67 -8.32
C PRO A 124 -15.26 0.06 -9.73
N ILE A 125 -15.12 0.89 -10.76
CA ILE A 125 -14.95 0.40 -12.16
C ILE A 125 -13.49 0.30 -12.56
N PHE A 126 -12.61 1.00 -11.85
CA PHE A 126 -11.18 1.03 -12.11
C PHE A 126 -10.41 0.92 -10.80
N VAL A 127 -9.33 0.12 -10.81
CA VAL A 127 -8.43 -0.06 -9.67
C VAL A 127 -6.97 -0.03 -10.12
N THR A 128 -6.07 0.44 -9.25
CA THR A 128 -4.62 0.33 -9.46
C THR A 128 -3.94 -0.23 -8.22
N GLU A 129 -2.94 -1.07 -8.45
CA GLU A 129 -2.01 -1.59 -7.45
C GLU A 129 -0.58 -1.15 -7.82
N VAL A 130 0.08 -0.45 -6.90
CA VAL A 130 1.48 -0.04 -7.04
C VAL A 130 2.35 -0.95 -6.16
N VAL A 131 3.12 -1.84 -6.78
CA VAL A 131 3.82 -2.92 -6.07
C VAL A 131 5.24 -3.07 -6.59
N ASN A 132 6.22 -3.21 -5.68
CA ASN A 132 7.58 -3.59 -6.04
C ASN A 132 7.67 -5.12 -6.14
N VAL A 133 7.71 -5.65 -7.37
CA VAL A 133 7.79 -7.08 -7.66
C VAL A 133 9.25 -7.54 -7.61
N SER A 134 9.75 -7.72 -6.40
CA SER A 134 11.11 -8.27 -6.20
C SER A 134 11.21 -9.78 -6.48
N LYS A 135 10.09 -10.51 -6.46
CA LYS A 135 10.02 -11.97 -6.68
C LYS A 135 8.69 -12.35 -7.34
N GLU A 136 8.71 -13.45 -8.11
CA GLU A 136 7.52 -13.97 -8.81
C GLU A 136 6.34 -14.27 -7.87
N ALA A 137 6.61 -14.70 -6.63
CA ALA A 137 5.57 -14.94 -5.63
C ALA A 137 4.70 -13.70 -5.34
N ILE A 138 5.30 -12.51 -5.34
CA ILE A 138 4.59 -11.24 -5.14
C ILE A 138 3.69 -10.95 -6.34
N LEU A 139 4.20 -11.15 -7.56
CA LEU A 139 3.41 -11.00 -8.78
C LEU A 139 2.21 -11.95 -8.77
N ASN A 140 2.42 -13.20 -8.36
CA ASN A 140 1.38 -14.21 -8.30
C ASN A 140 0.31 -13.85 -7.26
N GLU A 141 0.69 -13.34 -6.09
CA GLU A 141 -0.26 -12.90 -5.07
C GLU A 141 -1.17 -11.77 -5.60
N VAL A 142 -0.58 -10.77 -6.23
CA VAL A 142 -1.33 -9.62 -6.75
C VAL A 142 -2.17 -10.03 -7.96
N ASP A 143 -1.65 -10.89 -8.84
CA ASP A 143 -2.40 -11.44 -9.98
C ASP A 143 -3.61 -12.27 -9.53
N ILE A 144 -3.45 -13.07 -8.47
CA ILE A 144 -4.53 -13.80 -7.81
C ILE A 144 -5.58 -12.81 -7.27
N ARG A 145 -5.15 -11.72 -6.62
CA ARG A 145 -6.06 -10.69 -6.12
C ARG A 145 -6.85 -10.02 -7.24
N PHE A 146 -6.20 -9.65 -8.34
CA PHE A 146 -6.88 -9.11 -9.52
C PHE A 146 -7.94 -10.09 -10.04
N LYS A 147 -7.57 -11.35 -10.29
CA LYS A 147 -8.49 -12.34 -10.90
C LYS A 147 -9.62 -12.77 -9.96
N ASN A 148 -9.31 -13.00 -8.68
CA ASN A 148 -10.24 -13.65 -7.76
C ASN A 148 -10.99 -12.68 -6.85
N ASP A 149 -10.53 -11.43 -6.72
CA ASP A 149 -11.19 -10.43 -5.88
C ASP A 149 -11.72 -9.28 -6.74
N TYR A 150 -10.84 -8.56 -7.44
CA TYR A 150 -11.24 -7.35 -8.16
C TYR A 150 -12.12 -7.66 -9.37
N PHE A 151 -11.76 -8.68 -10.14
CA PHE A 151 -12.46 -9.10 -11.34
C PHE A 151 -13.36 -10.33 -11.12
N ALA A 152 -13.68 -10.65 -9.86
CA ALA A 152 -14.60 -11.73 -9.56
C ALA A 152 -15.98 -11.50 -10.16
N THR A 153 -16.72 -12.57 -10.42
CA THR A 153 -18.13 -12.49 -10.82
C THR A 153 -18.93 -11.68 -9.79
N GLY A 154 -19.71 -10.70 -10.27
CA GLY A 154 -20.50 -9.81 -9.43
C GLY A 154 -19.81 -8.49 -9.05
N THR A 155 -18.59 -8.26 -9.54
CA THR A 155 -17.88 -6.98 -9.40
C THR A 155 -18.09 -6.08 -10.63
N SER A 156 -18.08 -4.77 -10.41
CA SER A 156 -18.17 -3.75 -11.47
C SER A 156 -16.80 -3.33 -12.03
N VAL A 157 -15.69 -3.87 -11.52
CA VAL A 157 -14.35 -3.51 -11.99
C VAL A 157 -14.19 -3.94 -13.45
N LYS A 158 -13.87 -3.00 -14.33
CA LYS A 158 -13.65 -3.25 -15.76
C LYS A 158 -12.20 -3.04 -16.19
N LEU A 159 -11.46 -2.19 -15.50
CA LEU A 159 -10.05 -1.90 -15.78
C LEU A 159 -9.22 -1.98 -14.50
N GLY A 160 -8.03 -2.59 -14.62
CA GLY A 160 -7.11 -2.78 -13.51
C GLY A 160 -5.67 -2.57 -13.96
N TRP A 161 -4.90 -1.75 -13.23
CA TRP A 161 -3.49 -1.56 -13.51
C TRP A 161 -2.62 -2.09 -12.36
N LEU A 162 -1.66 -2.95 -12.68
CA LEU A 162 -0.57 -3.31 -11.79
C LEU A 162 0.68 -2.61 -12.30
N ILE A 163 1.19 -1.67 -11.49
CA ILE A 163 2.35 -0.85 -11.83
C ILE A 163 3.47 -1.17 -10.85
N ASP A 164 4.59 -1.62 -11.39
CA ASP A 164 5.84 -1.76 -10.66
C ASP A 164 6.84 -0.73 -11.19
N PRO A 165 6.97 0.40 -10.50
CA PRO A 165 7.82 1.48 -10.96
C PRO A 165 9.31 1.15 -10.81
N ARG A 166 9.72 0.26 -9.90
CA ARG A 166 11.14 -0.10 -9.73
C ARG A 166 11.66 -0.94 -10.88
N ASN A 167 10.82 -1.82 -11.42
CA ASN A 167 11.19 -2.74 -12.49
C ASN A 167 10.65 -2.31 -13.87
N HIS A 168 10.15 -1.07 -13.98
CA HIS A 168 9.53 -0.53 -15.20
C HIS A 168 8.52 -1.50 -15.83
N MET A 169 7.61 -2.03 -15.01
CA MET A 169 6.66 -3.05 -15.44
C MET A 169 5.22 -2.60 -15.23
N ILE A 170 4.42 -2.78 -16.29
CA ILE A 170 2.98 -2.52 -16.27
C ILE A 170 2.24 -3.78 -16.74
N TRP A 171 1.20 -4.15 -16.00
CA TRP A 171 0.20 -5.12 -16.43
C TRP A 171 -1.18 -4.47 -16.41
N THR A 172 -1.95 -4.63 -17.49
CA THR A 172 -3.35 -4.24 -17.56
C THR A 172 -4.23 -5.47 -17.44
N TYR A 173 -5.34 -5.31 -16.71
CA TYR A 173 -6.43 -6.26 -16.59
C TYR A 173 -7.68 -5.59 -17.13
N GLU A 174 -8.35 -6.24 -18.07
CA GLU A 174 -9.54 -5.70 -18.73
C GLU A 174 -10.64 -6.75 -18.74
N LYS A 175 -11.86 -6.33 -18.41
CA LYS A 175 -13.05 -7.17 -18.49
C LYS A 175 -13.95 -6.71 -19.62
N ASP A 176 -14.21 -7.62 -20.55
CA ASP A 176 -15.12 -7.38 -21.66
C ASP A 176 -16.60 -7.49 -21.24
N ASP A 177 -17.50 -7.21 -22.17
CA ASP A 177 -18.94 -7.27 -21.93
C ASP A 177 -19.46 -8.71 -21.73
N ASP A 178 -18.67 -9.72 -22.11
CA ASP A 178 -18.94 -11.14 -21.89
C ASP A 178 -18.35 -11.65 -20.55
N GLU A 179 -17.91 -10.73 -19.67
CA GLU A 179 -17.26 -10.99 -18.38
C GLU A 179 -15.92 -11.75 -18.46
N ASN A 180 -15.30 -11.84 -19.64
CA ASN A 180 -13.97 -12.43 -19.76
C ASN A 180 -12.90 -11.43 -19.31
N VAL A 181 -11.95 -11.93 -18.52
CA VAL A 181 -10.85 -11.12 -17.98
C VAL A 181 -9.58 -11.44 -18.76
N THR A 182 -9.00 -10.42 -19.40
CA THR A 182 -7.69 -10.55 -20.06
C THR A 182 -6.63 -9.80 -19.28
N ARG A 183 -5.41 -10.34 -19.27
CA ARG A 183 -4.23 -9.70 -18.69
C ARG A 183 -3.18 -9.49 -19.78
N GLN A 184 -2.63 -8.29 -19.89
CA GLN A 184 -1.64 -7.95 -20.91
C GLN A 184 -0.45 -7.22 -20.30
N LYS A 185 0.77 -7.60 -20.68
CA LYS A 185 1.98 -6.85 -20.32
C LYS A 185 2.07 -5.65 -21.23
N ARG A 186 2.24 -4.46 -20.65
CA ARG A 186 2.45 -3.23 -21.41
C ARG A 186 3.91 -2.81 -21.33
N LYS A 187 4.32 -1.97 -22.27
CA LYS A 187 5.61 -1.29 -22.19
C LYS A 187 5.55 -0.24 -21.10
N TRP A 188 6.71 0.21 -20.64
CA TRP A 188 6.84 1.33 -19.72
C TRP A 188 6.71 2.65 -20.49
N GLU A 189 5.49 2.96 -20.89
CA GLU A 189 5.09 4.13 -21.68
C GLU A 189 3.69 4.57 -21.25
N ASP A 190 3.27 5.76 -21.67
CA ASP A 190 1.96 6.33 -21.36
C ASP A 190 0.81 5.33 -21.51
N LEU A 191 -0.06 5.28 -20.50
CA LEU A 191 -1.05 4.22 -20.38
C LEU A 191 -2.47 4.77 -20.58
N ASP A 192 -3.09 4.35 -21.68
CA ASP A 192 -4.45 4.74 -22.06
C ASP A 192 -5.50 4.06 -21.16
N GLY A 193 -6.44 4.86 -20.63
CA GLY A 193 -7.60 4.41 -19.86
C GLY A 193 -8.71 3.81 -20.71
N GLY A 194 -8.61 3.92 -22.04
CA GLY A 194 -9.51 3.33 -23.02
C GLY A 194 -10.96 3.77 -22.83
N ASN A 195 -11.89 2.85 -23.12
CA ASN A 195 -13.32 3.12 -22.99
C ASN A 195 -13.80 3.19 -21.53
N ILE A 196 -13.00 2.69 -20.58
CA ILE A 196 -13.38 2.66 -19.15
C ILE A 196 -13.11 4.02 -18.49
N LEU A 197 -12.04 4.70 -18.91
CA LEU A 197 -11.70 6.06 -18.50
C LEU A 197 -11.51 6.92 -19.76
N PRO A 198 -12.60 7.37 -20.43
CA PRO A 198 -12.52 8.00 -21.74
C PRO A 198 -11.62 9.23 -21.76
N GLY A 199 -10.61 9.21 -22.63
CA GLY A 199 -9.66 10.31 -22.80
C GLY A 199 -8.67 10.48 -21.66
N PHE A 200 -8.63 9.56 -20.69
CA PHE A 200 -7.58 9.52 -19.68
C PHE A 200 -6.36 8.82 -20.24
N THR A 201 -5.19 9.41 -20.03
CA THR A 201 -3.91 8.76 -20.27
C THR A 201 -3.02 9.06 -19.07
N LEU A 202 -2.49 8.01 -18.43
CA LEU A 202 -1.51 8.17 -17.38
C LEU A 202 -0.15 8.50 -18.01
N ASP A 203 0.36 9.68 -17.71
CA ASP A 203 1.68 10.14 -18.09
C ASP A 203 2.72 9.47 -17.19
N ILE A 204 3.47 8.52 -17.78
CA ILE A 204 4.48 7.74 -17.07
C ILE A 204 5.74 8.57 -16.78
N GLU A 205 5.98 9.68 -17.50
CA GLU A 205 7.15 10.53 -17.28
C GLU A 205 7.16 11.14 -15.86
N PHE A 206 5.99 11.50 -15.32
CA PHE A 206 5.90 11.98 -13.94
C PHE A 206 6.14 10.88 -12.90
N VAL A 207 5.73 9.64 -13.20
CA VAL A 207 6.07 8.48 -12.37
C VAL A 207 7.58 8.24 -12.41
N GLU A 208 8.18 8.33 -13.60
CA GLU A 208 9.63 8.19 -13.83
C GLU A 208 10.43 9.24 -13.05
N LYS A 209 9.98 10.50 -13.01
CA LYS A 209 10.64 11.57 -12.24
C LYS A 209 10.70 11.28 -10.75
N ILE A 210 9.69 10.64 -10.19
CA ILE A 210 9.64 10.29 -8.76
C ILE A 210 10.66 9.20 -8.43
N ILE A 211 10.86 8.25 -9.35
CA ILE A 211 11.80 7.15 -9.15
C ILE A 211 13.24 7.52 -9.51
N SER A 212 13.46 8.26 -10.59
CA SER A 212 14.80 8.65 -11.08
C SER A 212 15.55 9.57 -10.11
N GLN A 213 14.84 10.45 -9.37
CA GLN A 213 15.43 11.28 -8.31
C GLN A 213 16.10 10.50 -7.17
N LYS A 214 15.99 9.16 -7.15
CA LYS A 214 16.58 8.30 -6.12
C LYS A 214 17.69 7.37 -6.62
N TYR A 215 17.88 7.23 -7.93
CA TYR A 215 18.85 6.28 -8.50
C TYR A 215 20.15 6.92 -8.99
N ASP A 216 20.23 8.24 -9.10
CA ASP A 216 21.50 8.95 -9.30
C ASP A 216 22.45 8.80 -8.08
N GLU A 217 21.91 8.61 -6.87
CA GLU A 217 22.71 8.32 -5.67
C GLU A 217 23.14 6.84 -5.57
N ASP A 218 22.33 5.90 -6.08
CA ASP A 218 22.67 4.47 -6.06
C ASP A 218 23.85 4.14 -6.99
N GLU A 219 23.98 4.83 -8.14
CA GLU A 219 25.11 4.62 -9.06
C GLU A 219 26.44 5.16 -8.48
N LEU A 220 26.38 6.28 -7.74
CA LEU A 220 27.50 6.83 -6.97
C LEU A 220 27.87 5.93 -5.77
N LEU A 221 26.89 5.35 -5.09
CA LEU A 221 27.11 4.38 -4.01
C LEU A 221 27.73 3.08 -4.53
N ILE A 222 27.36 2.62 -5.73
CA ILE A 222 27.95 1.42 -6.35
C ILE A 222 29.41 1.67 -6.75
N GLU A 223 29.78 2.89 -7.19
CA GLU A 223 31.17 3.24 -7.47
C GLU A 223 32.00 3.38 -6.18
N GLU A 224 31.46 3.99 -5.11
CA GLU A 224 32.12 4.03 -3.79
C GLU A 224 32.25 2.62 -3.17
N VAL A 225 31.28 1.73 -3.36
CA VAL A 225 31.36 0.35 -2.85
C VAL A 225 32.42 -0.46 -3.62
N LYS A 226 32.56 -0.26 -4.93
CA LYS A 226 33.60 -0.93 -5.73
C LYS A 226 35.03 -0.49 -5.38
N GLU A 227 35.24 0.77 -5.04
CA GLU A 227 36.55 1.24 -4.56
C GLU A 227 36.87 0.77 -3.13
N ASN A 228 35.83 0.48 -2.33
CA ASN A 228 35.97 -0.03 -0.97
C ASN A 228 36.03 -1.56 -0.88
N GLU A 229 35.64 -2.31 -1.92
CA GLU A 229 35.71 -3.79 -1.94
C GLU A 229 37.16 -4.34 -2.00
N ASP A 230 38.14 -3.52 -2.39
CA ASP A 230 39.56 -3.92 -2.39
C ASP A 230 40.24 -3.79 -1.02
N LYS A 231 39.54 -3.32 0.02
CA LYS A 231 40.05 -3.27 1.39
C LYS A 231 38.99 -3.60 2.43
N GLU A 232 39.26 -4.67 3.16
CA GLU A 232 38.62 -5.14 4.39
C GLU A 232 37.54 -6.23 4.23
N SER A 233 38.05 -7.44 4.42
CA SER A 233 37.34 -8.65 4.83
C SER A 233 36.68 -8.51 6.21
N GLU A 234 35.51 -9.14 6.34
CA GLU A 234 34.80 -9.59 7.56
C GLU A 234 34.09 -8.54 8.42
N HIS A 235 32.80 -8.28 8.15
CA HIS A 235 31.64 -8.80 8.92
C HIS A 235 30.33 -8.17 8.38
N GLN A 236 29.49 -8.94 7.68
CA GLN A 236 28.11 -8.52 7.39
C GLN A 236 27.26 -8.70 8.66
N THR A 237 26.79 -7.60 9.23
CA THR A 237 25.76 -7.61 10.27
C THR A 237 24.45 -7.17 9.61
N SER A 238 23.38 -7.92 9.82
CA SER A 238 22.10 -7.71 9.13
C SER A 238 21.35 -6.50 9.72
N GLU A 239 20.50 -5.82 8.95
CA GLU A 239 19.66 -4.70 9.42
C GLU A 239 18.82 -5.05 10.66
N LYS A 240 18.54 -6.34 10.88
CA LYS A 240 17.89 -6.86 12.10
C LYS A 240 18.76 -6.73 13.35
N ASP A 241 20.08 -6.86 13.22
CA ASP A 241 21.03 -6.83 14.32
C ASP A 241 21.17 -5.40 14.88
N LEU A 242 21.10 -4.38 14.01
CA LEU A 242 21.11 -2.96 14.39
C LEU A 242 19.86 -2.55 15.19
N VAL A 243 18.70 -3.12 14.85
CA VAL A 243 17.43 -2.86 15.54
C VAL A 243 17.39 -3.53 16.93
N LEU A 244 18.00 -4.70 17.08
CA LEU A 244 18.14 -5.39 18.37
C LEU A 244 19.17 -4.72 19.29
N GLU A 245 20.28 -4.21 18.76
CA GLU A 245 21.28 -3.45 19.52
C GLU A 245 20.74 -2.15 20.14
N TYR A 246 19.79 -1.50 19.47
CA TYR A 246 19.13 -0.29 19.94
C TYR A 246 18.37 -0.52 21.27
N ALA A 247 17.77 -1.69 21.43
CA ALA A 247 16.97 -2.04 22.61
C ALA A 247 17.83 -2.41 23.84
N ASP A 248 19.07 -2.88 23.65
CA ASP A 248 19.92 -3.42 24.72
C ASP A 248 21.03 -2.46 25.19
N GLY A 249 21.07 -1.23 24.64
CA GLY A 249 21.94 -0.14 25.13
C GLY A 249 23.44 -0.31 24.87
N GLY A 250 23.81 -1.21 23.95
CA GLY A 250 25.21 -1.60 23.67
C GLY A 250 25.92 -0.81 22.57
N ILE A 251 26.19 -1.49 21.46
CA ILE A 251 27.23 -1.22 20.45
C ILE A 251 27.16 0.18 19.82
N LEU A 252 25.95 0.69 19.53
CA LEU A 252 25.77 2.05 19.01
C LEU A 252 26.30 3.14 19.94
N ARG A 253 26.14 2.98 21.26
CA ARG A 253 26.66 3.97 22.23
C ARG A 253 28.17 3.98 22.25
N ASN A 254 28.81 2.80 22.17
CA ASN A 254 30.27 2.67 22.11
C ASN A 254 30.81 3.20 20.77
N TYR A 255 30.13 2.90 19.67
CA TYR A 255 30.45 3.40 18.34
C TYR A 255 30.40 4.93 18.29
N LEU A 256 29.32 5.55 18.77
CA LEU A 256 29.19 7.01 18.83
C LEU A 256 30.26 7.61 19.74
N LYS A 257 30.51 7.03 20.92
CA LYS A 257 31.53 7.54 21.84
C LYS A 257 32.94 7.55 21.23
N ASN A 258 33.27 6.57 20.39
CA ASN A 258 34.59 6.45 19.76
C ASN A 258 34.72 7.19 18.43
N ASN A 259 33.60 7.49 17.74
CA ASN A 259 33.62 8.03 16.37
C ASN A 259 32.93 9.38 16.19
N PHE A 260 32.28 9.95 17.21
CA PHE A 260 31.49 11.19 17.07
C PHE A 260 32.24 12.38 16.45
N THR A 261 33.53 12.52 16.75
CA THR A 261 34.36 13.61 16.21
C THR A 261 34.80 13.36 14.76
N LYS A 262 34.72 12.12 14.28
CA LYS A 262 35.04 11.72 12.90
C LYS A 262 33.84 11.75 11.97
N LEU A 263 32.63 11.71 12.51
CA LEU A 263 31.38 11.80 11.76
C LEU A 263 31.19 13.21 11.19
N THR A 264 30.88 13.28 9.89
CA THR A 264 30.52 14.52 9.22
C THR A 264 29.19 15.06 9.73
N LEU A 265 28.86 16.30 9.40
CA LEU A 265 27.56 16.86 9.78
C LEU A 265 26.41 16.07 9.13
N GLY A 266 26.59 15.61 7.90
CA GLY A 266 25.62 14.78 7.18
C GLY A 266 25.37 13.44 7.87
N ASP A 267 26.43 12.74 8.28
CA ASP A 267 26.30 11.46 9.01
C ASP A 267 25.56 11.65 10.33
N LYS A 268 25.83 12.75 11.03
CA LYS A 268 25.13 13.10 12.28
C LYS A 268 23.65 13.37 12.04
N TRP A 269 23.31 14.10 10.97
CA TRP A 269 21.92 14.32 10.59
C TRP A 269 21.22 13.02 10.23
N ASN A 270 21.88 12.15 9.45
CA ASN A 270 21.30 10.90 9.00
C ASN A 270 21.11 9.91 10.18
N LEU A 271 22.11 9.79 11.05
CA LEU A 271 22.00 9.03 12.31
C LEU A 271 20.90 9.60 13.22
N THR A 272 20.82 10.92 13.37
CA THR A 272 19.77 11.55 14.20
C THR A 272 18.39 11.34 13.60
N TYR A 273 18.26 11.41 12.27
CA TYR A 273 17.01 11.13 11.57
C TYR A 273 16.59 9.67 11.71
N GLN A 274 17.52 8.73 11.52
CA GLN A 274 17.26 7.30 11.72
C GLN A 274 16.90 6.98 13.19
N LEU A 275 17.55 7.63 14.15
CA LEU A 275 17.21 7.52 15.57
C LEU A 275 15.84 8.14 15.87
N ALA A 276 15.51 9.29 15.29
CA ALA A 276 14.19 9.91 15.44
C ALA A 276 13.09 9.05 14.81
N CYS A 277 13.35 8.44 13.66
CA CYS A 277 12.47 7.47 13.02
C CYS A 277 12.32 6.21 13.88
N GLY A 278 13.40 5.65 14.40
CA GLY A 278 13.37 4.50 15.31
C GLY A 278 12.62 4.78 16.61
N VAL A 279 12.85 5.94 17.24
CA VAL A 279 12.11 6.40 18.42
C VAL A 279 10.65 6.68 18.10
N SER A 280 10.33 7.22 16.92
CA SER A 280 8.94 7.41 16.46
C SER A 280 8.22 6.06 16.28
N CYS A 281 8.92 5.07 15.72
CA CYS A 281 8.43 3.68 15.63
C CYS A 281 8.18 3.09 17.03
N LEU A 282 9.08 3.32 17.99
CA LEU A 282 8.93 2.84 19.37
C LEU A 282 7.93 3.64 20.20
N HIS A 283 7.71 4.93 19.92
CA HIS A 283 6.68 5.73 20.60
C HIS A 283 5.27 5.21 20.27
N ASN A 284 5.12 4.54 19.13
CA ASN A 284 3.89 3.83 18.78
C ASN A 284 3.78 2.43 19.44
N GLU A 285 4.87 1.88 20.00
CA GLU A 285 4.85 0.61 20.75
C GLU A 285 4.90 0.78 22.29
N VAL A 286 5.44 1.88 22.84
CA VAL A 286 5.72 1.99 24.29
C VAL A 286 4.64 2.74 25.12
N ILE A 287 3.65 3.40 24.49
CA ILE A 287 2.47 3.89 25.26
C ILE A 287 1.57 2.72 25.71
N TYR A 288 1.83 1.48 25.25
CA TYR A 288 1.09 0.28 25.69
C TYR A 288 1.83 -0.64 26.67
N THR A 289 2.86 -0.17 27.37
CA THR A 289 3.49 -0.96 28.45
C THR A 289 3.61 -0.20 29.77
N LYS A 290 2.47 0.28 30.29
CA LYS A 290 2.13 0.34 31.73
C LYS A 290 0.76 1.02 31.92
N ILE A 291 -0.32 0.22 31.85
CA ILE A 291 -1.33 -0.03 32.92
C ILE A 291 -1.95 -1.39 32.60
#